data_AF-A0A0F9NJI8-F1
#
_entry.id   AF-A0A0F9NJI8-F1
#
_cell.length_a   1.000
_cell.length_b   1.000
_cell.length_c   1.000
_cell.angle_alpha   90.00
_cell.angle_beta   90.00
_cell.angle_gamma   90.00
#
_symmetry.space_group_name_H-M   'P 1'
#
loop_
_entity.id
_entity.type
_entity.pdbx_description
1 polymer ?
#
loop_
_entity_poly.entity_id
_entity_poly.type
_entity_poly.pdbx_seq_one_letter_code
_entity_poly.pdbx_strand_id
1 'polypeptide(L)'
;IERLMRFIRDTIYETLVELADEKGAFPKFEPVPYGKASFIRKLPASLRMDIKEYGVRCVTAMALAPTGTISLLADVTSGIEPLFRKAYIRSDRISDRMYIHPIYKDILENNRSIPDWYVDTDDLVPHEHFEVQSIVQRYTDGAVSKTINMPMGTTARKLSKLTLEYIHDLKGVTVYVDGSREGQILNKVKESEAIKYLKDNKVITNTGEESVKCASGVCEV
;
A
#
# COMPACT_ATOMS: atom_id res chain seq x y z
N ILE A 1 8.83 9.49 -2.03
CA ILE A 1 8.08 9.06 -0.82
C ILE A 1 8.19 10.08 0.30
N GLU A 2 9.39 10.39 0.78
CA GLU A 2 9.59 11.31 1.92
C GLU A 2 8.91 12.67 1.76
N ARG A 3 9.09 13.34 0.60
CA ARG A 3 8.42 14.62 0.31
C ARG A 3 6.90 14.54 0.44
N LEU A 4 6.29 13.46 -0.06
CA LEU A 4 4.84 13.24 -0.02
C LEU A 4 4.38 12.97 1.42
N MET A 5 5.06 12.08 2.13
CA MET A 5 4.69 11.73 3.51
C MET A 5 4.86 12.91 4.47
N ARG A 6 5.90 13.74 4.27
CA ARG A 6 6.07 15.01 4.99
C ARG A 6 4.90 15.95 4.75
N PHE A 7 4.54 16.16 3.48
CA PHE A 7 3.40 17.00 3.11
C PHE A 7 2.11 16.51 3.79
N ILE A 8 1.78 15.22 3.66
CA ILE A 8 0.58 14.63 4.27
C ILE A 8 0.59 14.84 5.80
N ARG A 9 1.70 14.53 6.47
CA ARG A 9 1.83 14.68 7.92
C ARG A 9 1.64 16.13 8.35
N ASP A 10 2.34 17.05 7.72
CA ASP A 10 2.35 18.45 8.12
C ASP A 10 0.94 19.06 7.93
N THR A 11 0.31 18.83 6.78
CA THR A 11 -1.07 19.26 6.52
C THR A 11 -2.06 18.68 7.53
N ILE A 12 -1.95 17.39 7.87
CA ILE A 12 -2.85 16.78 8.86
C ILE A 12 -2.70 17.47 10.22
N TYR A 13 -1.47 17.69 10.70
CA TYR A 13 -1.27 18.30 12.00
C TYR A 13 -1.62 19.79 12.02
N GLU A 14 -1.40 20.52 10.93
CA GLU A 14 -1.90 21.90 10.76
C GLU A 14 -3.43 21.93 10.91
N THR A 15 -4.15 21.06 10.19
CA THR A 15 -5.61 20.94 10.31
C THR A 15 -6.05 20.52 11.72
N LEU A 16 -5.29 19.66 12.41
CA LEU A 16 -5.63 19.27 13.78
C LEU A 16 -5.48 20.42 14.79
N VAL A 17 -4.53 21.32 14.56
CA VAL A 17 -4.37 22.55 15.34
C VAL A 17 -5.52 23.51 15.06
N GLU A 18 -5.86 23.74 13.78
CA GLU A 18 -7.01 24.59 13.40
C GLU A 18 -8.32 24.09 14.03
N LEU A 19 -8.57 22.77 13.98
CA LEU A 19 -9.74 22.17 14.61
C LEU A 19 -9.70 22.25 16.14
N ALA A 20 -8.51 22.28 16.74
CA ALA A 20 -8.37 22.45 18.20
C ALA A 20 -8.66 23.90 18.62
N ASP A 21 -8.24 24.88 17.83
CA ASP A 21 -8.56 26.28 18.06
C ASP A 21 -10.07 26.53 17.93
N GLU A 22 -10.70 25.98 16.89
CA GLU A 22 -12.14 26.13 16.66
C GLU A 22 -13.00 25.38 17.69
N LYS A 23 -12.64 24.13 18.03
CA LYS A 23 -13.53 23.19 18.75
C LYS A 23 -12.98 22.71 20.09
N GLY A 24 -11.79 23.16 20.47
CA GLY A 24 -11.03 22.67 21.61
C GLY A 24 -10.17 21.45 21.27
N ALA A 25 -9.02 21.33 21.96
CA ALA A 25 -8.17 20.14 21.91
C ALA A 25 -8.87 18.89 22.49
N PHE A 26 -8.28 17.71 22.30
CA PHE A 26 -8.82 16.49 22.94
C PHE A 26 -8.79 16.61 24.48
N PRO A 27 -9.75 16.01 25.23
CA PRO A 27 -9.96 16.31 26.66
C PRO A 27 -8.80 16.03 27.62
N LYS A 28 -7.78 15.29 27.19
CA LYS A 28 -6.59 14.91 27.99
C LYS A 28 -5.30 15.51 27.41
N PHE A 29 -5.41 16.56 26.61
CA PHE A 29 -4.25 17.22 26.05
C PHE A 29 -3.46 17.94 27.15
N GLU A 30 -2.19 17.56 27.29
CA GLU A 30 -1.24 18.23 28.17
C GLU A 30 -0.04 18.71 27.31
N PRO A 31 0.20 20.03 27.18
CA PRO A 31 1.19 20.55 26.23
C PRO A 31 2.60 20.00 26.42
N VAL A 32 3.03 19.83 27.68
CA VAL A 32 4.39 19.39 28.01
C VAL A 32 4.60 17.88 27.75
N PRO A 33 3.77 16.96 28.27
CA PRO A 33 3.84 15.54 27.89
C PRO A 33 3.69 15.30 26.40
N TYR A 34 2.71 15.94 25.76
CA TYR A 34 2.46 15.76 24.32
C TYR A 34 3.64 16.25 23.48
N GLY A 35 4.16 17.45 23.78
CA GLY A 35 5.33 18.00 23.09
C GLY A 35 6.63 17.19 23.25
N LYS A 36 6.72 16.36 24.29
CA LYS A 36 7.87 15.47 24.53
C LYS A 36 7.81 14.14 23.77
N ALA A 37 6.65 13.77 23.23
CA ALA A 37 6.51 12.54 22.46
C ALA A 37 7.51 12.52 21.28
N SER A 38 8.14 11.35 21.06
CA SER A 38 9.23 11.18 20.09
C SER A 38 8.84 11.60 18.67
N PHE A 39 7.58 11.36 18.29
CA PHE A 39 7.03 11.77 17.01
C PHE A 39 6.82 13.29 16.92
N ILE A 40 6.18 13.88 17.94
CA ILE A 40 5.86 15.32 17.98
C ILE A 40 7.13 16.18 17.94
N ARG A 41 8.21 15.73 18.58
CA ARG A 41 9.52 16.40 18.53
C ARG A 41 10.11 16.52 17.12
N LYS A 42 9.67 15.70 16.17
CA LYS A 42 10.14 15.70 14.76
C LYS A 42 9.31 16.61 13.85
N LEU A 43 8.23 17.20 14.36
CA LEU A 43 7.42 18.16 13.61
C LEU A 43 8.15 19.50 13.43
N PRO A 44 7.81 20.28 12.39
CA PRO A 44 8.34 21.63 12.18
C PRO A 44 8.21 22.51 13.43
N ALA A 45 9.16 23.42 13.62
CA ALA A 45 9.21 24.25 14.83
C ALA A 45 7.95 25.13 15.00
N SER A 46 7.46 25.72 13.91
CA SER A 46 6.20 26.48 13.90
C SER A 46 5.04 25.62 14.39
N LEU A 47 4.84 24.45 13.78
CA LEU A 47 3.76 23.55 14.14
C LEU A 47 3.83 23.07 15.59
N ARG A 48 5.04 22.84 16.14
CA ARG A 48 5.21 22.53 17.57
C ARG A 48 4.84 23.70 18.48
N MET A 49 5.03 24.94 18.04
CA MET A 49 4.59 26.12 18.79
C MET A 49 3.07 26.24 18.75
N ASP A 50 2.46 26.04 17.59
CA ASP A 50 1.01 26.11 17.45
C ASP A 50 0.31 24.99 18.23
N ILE A 51 0.83 23.77 18.20
CA ILE A 51 0.36 22.66 19.05
C ILE A 51 0.44 23.02 20.54
N LYS A 52 1.47 23.75 20.97
CA LYS A 52 1.62 24.13 22.38
C LYS A 52 0.57 25.17 22.80
N GLU A 53 0.23 26.09 21.90
CA GLU A 53 -0.72 27.18 22.14
C GLU A 53 -2.17 26.69 22.07
N TYR A 54 -2.53 26.04 20.96
CA TYR A 54 -3.93 25.68 20.64
C TYR A 54 -4.26 24.22 20.95
N GLY A 55 -3.24 23.36 21.06
CA GLY A 55 -3.41 21.92 21.17
C GLY A 55 -3.68 21.24 19.83
N VAL A 56 -4.17 19.99 19.90
CA VAL A 56 -4.60 19.21 18.74
C VAL A 56 -5.95 18.57 19.01
N ARG A 57 -6.79 18.48 17.98
CA ARG A 57 -8.14 17.94 18.12
C ARG A 57 -8.16 16.42 18.34
N CYS A 58 -7.25 15.70 17.67
CA CYS A 58 -7.14 14.25 17.74
C CYS A 58 -5.83 13.85 18.45
N VAL A 59 -5.89 12.77 19.24
CA VAL A 59 -4.70 12.24 19.94
C VAL A 59 -3.67 11.71 18.95
N THR A 60 -4.15 10.91 17.98
CA THR A 60 -3.42 10.39 16.84
C THR A 60 -4.21 10.62 15.55
N ALA A 61 -3.52 10.71 14.42
CA ALA A 61 -4.10 11.17 13.17
C ALA A 61 -3.86 10.23 11.98
N MET A 62 -2.76 9.47 11.99
CA MET A 62 -2.31 8.68 10.84
C MET A 62 -2.08 7.22 11.22
N ALA A 63 -2.85 6.33 10.59
CA ALA A 63 -2.60 4.91 10.59
C ALA A 63 -2.83 4.39 9.17
N LEU A 64 -1.81 3.76 8.58
CA LEU A 64 -1.90 3.27 7.20
C LEU A 64 -2.31 1.80 7.23
N ALA A 65 -3.62 1.58 7.10
CA ALA A 65 -4.22 0.26 7.01
C ALA A 65 -4.03 -0.35 5.61
N PRO A 66 -4.09 -1.68 5.47
CA PRO A 66 -4.14 -2.30 4.15
C PRO A 66 -5.52 -2.02 3.55
N THR A 67 -5.57 -1.70 2.26
CA THR A 67 -6.81 -1.33 1.58
C THR A 67 -7.30 -2.43 0.67
N GLY A 68 -7.20 -3.70 1.10
CA GLY A 68 -7.48 -4.91 0.30
C GLY A 68 -8.66 -4.80 -0.67
N THR A 69 -9.89 -4.99 -0.20
CA THR A 69 -11.07 -4.95 -1.10
C THR A 69 -11.41 -3.54 -1.58
N ILE A 70 -11.20 -2.50 -0.76
CA ILE A 70 -11.60 -1.13 -1.11
C ILE A 70 -10.71 -0.50 -2.19
N SER A 71 -9.45 -0.92 -2.31
CA SER A 71 -8.53 -0.47 -3.38
C SER A 71 -9.01 -0.88 -4.76
N LEU A 72 -9.73 -2.00 -4.86
CA LEU A 72 -10.30 -2.50 -6.11
C LEU A 72 -11.40 -1.58 -6.64
N LEU A 73 -12.17 -0.94 -5.76
CA LEU A 73 -13.22 0.00 -6.16
C LEU A 73 -12.63 1.26 -6.80
N ALA A 74 -11.47 1.69 -6.34
CA ALA A 74 -10.76 2.85 -6.87
C ALA A 74 -9.75 2.47 -7.96
N ASP A 75 -9.62 1.18 -8.30
CA ASP A 75 -8.62 0.61 -9.21
C ASP A 75 -7.19 1.11 -8.92
N VAL A 76 -6.79 1.02 -7.65
CA VAL A 76 -5.44 1.39 -7.17
C VAL A 76 -4.77 0.24 -6.43
N THR A 77 -3.47 0.36 -6.18
CA THR A 77 -2.73 -0.57 -5.33
C THR A 77 -3.19 -0.47 -3.86
N SER A 78 -3.01 -1.56 -3.11
CA SER A 78 -3.44 -1.62 -1.70
C SER A 78 -2.50 -0.84 -0.78
N GLY A 79 -2.86 0.40 -0.45
CA GLY A 79 -2.15 1.22 0.52
C GLY A 79 -0.76 1.61 0.01
N ILE A 80 0.29 1.24 0.75
CA ILE A 80 1.69 1.44 0.34
C ILE A 80 2.35 0.16 -0.17
N GLU A 81 1.56 -0.85 -0.51
CA GLU A 81 2.08 -2.04 -1.17
C GLU A 81 2.50 -1.72 -2.60
N PRO A 82 3.57 -2.35 -3.12
CA PRO A 82 3.84 -2.32 -4.55
C PRO A 82 2.67 -2.95 -5.31
N LEU A 83 2.69 -2.83 -6.63
CA LEU A 83 1.85 -3.67 -7.47
C LEU A 83 2.08 -5.13 -7.07
N PHE A 84 1.00 -5.87 -6.78
CA PHE A 84 1.14 -7.27 -6.37
C PHE A 84 1.81 -8.06 -7.50
N ARG A 85 1.18 -8.06 -8.68
CA ARG A 85 1.70 -8.62 -9.94
C ARG A 85 1.06 -7.88 -11.12
N LYS A 86 1.77 -7.82 -12.24
CA LYS A 86 1.25 -7.25 -13.49
C LYS A 86 0.05 -8.03 -14.06
N ALA A 87 0.04 -9.35 -13.85
CA ALA A 87 -1.10 -10.23 -14.10
C ALA A 87 -1.17 -11.36 -13.05
N TYR A 88 -2.37 -11.74 -12.63
CA TYR A 88 -2.60 -12.83 -11.66
C TYR A 88 -4.02 -13.39 -11.77
N ILE A 89 -4.20 -14.63 -11.32
CA ILE A 89 -5.54 -15.21 -11.11
C ILE A 89 -5.93 -15.00 -9.67
N ARG A 90 -7.11 -14.43 -9.45
CA ARG A 90 -7.74 -14.35 -8.15
C ARG A 90 -8.74 -15.49 -8.01
N SER A 91 -8.49 -16.38 -7.06
CA SER A 91 -9.39 -17.48 -6.71
C SER A 91 -10.23 -17.09 -5.49
N ASP A 92 -11.54 -16.91 -5.69
CA ASP A 92 -12.50 -16.76 -4.60
C ASP A 92 -13.36 -18.03 -4.42
N ARG A 93 -14.33 -18.02 -3.50
CA ARG A 93 -15.19 -19.19 -3.25
C ARG A 93 -16.15 -19.52 -4.41
N ILE A 94 -16.29 -18.62 -5.37
CA ILE A 94 -17.30 -18.69 -6.44
C ILE A 94 -16.63 -18.97 -7.78
N SER A 95 -15.49 -18.32 -8.07
CA SER A 95 -14.83 -18.36 -9.38
C SER A 95 -13.36 -17.94 -9.31
N ASP A 96 -12.59 -18.42 -10.28
CA ASP A 96 -11.29 -17.86 -10.62
C ASP A 96 -11.47 -16.72 -11.61
N ARG A 97 -10.81 -15.58 -11.35
CA ARG A 97 -10.84 -14.40 -12.22
C ARG A 97 -9.43 -13.96 -12.57
N MET A 98 -9.14 -13.83 -13.85
CA MET A 98 -7.89 -13.25 -14.33
C MET A 98 -7.94 -11.73 -14.16
N TYR A 99 -6.91 -11.17 -13.54
CA TYR A 99 -6.66 -9.73 -13.52
C TYR A 99 -5.39 -9.44 -14.31
N ILE A 100 -5.46 -8.45 -15.20
CA ILE A 100 -4.33 -7.91 -15.95
C ILE A 100 -4.36 -6.41 -15.76
N HIS A 101 -3.29 -5.86 -15.17
CA HIS A 101 -3.21 -4.42 -14.92
C HIS A 101 -3.31 -3.62 -16.23
N PRO A 102 -4.05 -2.50 -16.30
CA PRO A 102 -4.30 -1.78 -17.55
C PRO A 102 -3.03 -1.38 -18.32
N ILE A 103 -2.00 -0.90 -17.63
CA ILE A 103 -0.69 -0.58 -18.25
C ILE A 103 -0.05 -1.84 -18.85
N TYR A 104 -0.10 -2.98 -18.15
CA TYR A 104 0.48 -4.23 -18.67
C TYR A 104 -0.31 -4.74 -19.87
N LYS A 105 -1.65 -4.62 -19.85
CA LYS A 105 -2.50 -4.93 -21.01
C LYS A 105 -2.09 -4.12 -22.23
N ASP A 106 -1.94 -2.79 -22.10
CA ASP A 106 -1.49 -1.93 -23.21
C ASP A 106 -0.11 -2.35 -23.74
N ILE A 107 0.83 -2.66 -22.84
CA ILE A 107 2.18 -3.13 -23.21
C ILE A 107 2.09 -4.42 -24.03
N LEU A 108 1.32 -5.41 -23.57
CA LEU A 108 1.17 -6.70 -24.26
C LEU A 108 0.47 -6.57 -25.61
N GLU A 109 -0.59 -5.75 -25.69
CA GLU A 109 -1.36 -5.57 -26.93
C GLU A 109 -0.59 -4.81 -28.01
N ASN A 110 0.30 -3.91 -27.61
CA ASN A 110 1.12 -3.12 -28.51
C ASN A 110 2.55 -3.66 -28.66
N ASN A 111 2.86 -4.81 -28.06
CA ASN A 111 4.19 -5.44 -28.06
C ASN A 111 5.31 -4.47 -27.66
N ARG A 112 5.08 -3.68 -26.61
CA ARG A 112 6.05 -2.71 -26.07
C ARG A 112 6.98 -3.41 -25.06
N SER A 113 8.15 -2.84 -24.84
CA SER A 113 9.01 -3.26 -23.73
C SER A 113 8.43 -2.79 -22.39
N ILE A 114 8.53 -3.62 -21.36
CA ILE A 114 8.18 -3.23 -19.99
C ILE A 114 9.17 -2.14 -19.54
N PRO A 115 8.69 -0.95 -19.12
CA PRO A 115 9.57 0.08 -18.60
C PRO A 115 10.18 -0.31 -17.25
N ASP A 116 11.43 0.10 -16.99
CA ASP A 116 12.16 -0.23 -15.74
C ASP A 116 11.45 0.23 -14.45
N TRP A 117 10.66 1.31 -14.54
CA TRP A 117 9.90 1.82 -13.39
C TRP A 117 8.65 1.00 -13.07
N TYR A 118 8.21 0.13 -13.99
CA TYR A 118 6.99 -0.64 -13.84
C TYR A 118 7.27 -1.99 -13.17
N VAL A 119 7.53 -1.90 -11.87
CA VAL A 119 7.89 -3.04 -11.01
C VAL A 119 6.67 -3.60 -10.28
N ASP A 120 6.70 -4.90 -9.99
CA ASP A 120 5.78 -5.56 -9.06
C ASP A 120 6.53 -6.25 -7.91
N THR A 121 5.81 -7.01 -7.10
CA THR A 121 6.38 -7.65 -5.90
C THR A 121 7.51 -8.63 -6.20
N ASP A 122 7.52 -9.29 -7.36
CA ASP A 122 8.58 -10.24 -7.71
C ASP A 122 9.87 -9.56 -8.15
N ASP A 123 9.78 -8.30 -8.59
CA ASP A 123 10.93 -7.50 -9.02
C ASP A 123 11.69 -6.89 -7.82
N LEU A 124 11.06 -6.86 -6.64
CA LEU A 124 11.57 -6.18 -5.46
C LEU A 124 12.28 -7.13 -4.50
N VAL A 125 13.42 -6.68 -3.97
CA VAL A 125 14.13 -7.40 -2.90
C VAL A 125 13.65 -6.95 -1.51
N PRO A 126 13.76 -7.80 -0.47
CA PRO A 126 13.27 -7.47 0.86
C PRO A 126 13.75 -6.13 1.43
N HIS A 127 15.00 -5.75 1.17
CA HIS A 127 15.56 -4.47 1.62
C HIS A 127 14.77 -3.28 1.07
N GLU A 128 14.34 -3.31 -0.19
CA GLU A 128 13.55 -2.24 -0.80
C GLU A 128 12.16 -2.11 -0.16
N HIS A 129 11.55 -3.23 0.24
CA HIS A 129 10.30 -3.21 1.02
C HIS A 129 10.50 -2.53 2.38
N PHE A 130 11.60 -2.84 3.07
CA PHE A 130 11.94 -2.27 4.37
C PHE A 130 12.22 -0.76 4.28
N GLU A 131 12.96 -0.32 3.26
CA GLU A 131 13.23 1.11 3.02
C GLU A 131 11.93 1.92 2.89
N VAL A 132 10.99 1.45 2.08
CA VAL A 132 9.68 2.11 1.93
C VAL A 132 8.95 2.16 3.27
N GLN A 133 8.89 1.05 4.00
CA GLN A 133 8.19 0.99 5.28
C GLN A 133 8.83 1.92 6.34
N SER A 134 10.15 1.91 6.45
CA SER A 134 10.92 2.76 7.37
C SER A 134 10.66 4.24 7.07
N ILE A 135 10.80 4.66 5.80
CA ILE A 135 10.56 6.04 5.39
C ILE A 135 9.14 6.47 5.74
N VAL A 136 8.12 5.66 5.42
CA VAL A 136 6.73 6.00 5.72
C VAL A 136 6.48 6.08 7.22
N GLN A 137 6.99 5.13 8.02
CA GLN A 137 6.79 5.13 9.47
C GLN A 137 7.42 6.32 10.19
N ARG A 138 8.45 6.96 9.62
CA ARG A 138 9.00 8.23 10.16
C ARG A 138 7.97 9.37 10.19
N TYR A 139 6.96 9.32 9.33
CA TYR A 139 5.95 10.37 9.13
C TYR A 139 4.55 9.98 9.59
N THR A 140 4.35 8.75 10.03
CA THR A 140 3.08 8.25 10.58
C THR A 140 3.17 8.21 12.10
N ASP A 141 2.19 8.73 12.84
CA ASP A 141 2.17 8.75 14.31
C ASP A 141 1.58 7.45 14.91
N GLY A 142 0.63 6.82 14.22
CA GLY A 142 0.18 5.45 14.46
C GLY A 142 1.11 4.40 13.82
N ALA A 143 0.51 3.37 13.22
CA ALA A 143 1.22 2.23 12.62
C ALA A 143 1.03 2.15 11.10
N VAL A 144 1.87 1.34 10.46
CA VAL A 144 1.79 1.04 9.02
C VAL A 144 1.63 -0.46 8.85
N SER A 145 0.59 -0.86 8.12
CA SER A 145 0.35 -2.24 7.73
C SER A 145 0.84 -2.44 6.31
N LYS A 146 2.09 -2.86 6.22
CA LYS A 146 2.78 -3.23 4.98
C LYS A 146 3.47 -4.58 5.17
N THR A 147 3.44 -5.38 4.12
CA THR A 147 4.06 -6.70 4.05
C THR A 147 5.43 -6.60 3.40
N ILE A 148 6.43 -7.11 4.11
CA ILE A 148 7.74 -7.43 3.55
C ILE A 148 7.65 -8.83 2.94
N ASN A 149 7.63 -8.91 1.61
CA ASN A 149 7.65 -10.18 0.91
C ASN A 149 9.08 -10.73 0.91
N MET A 150 9.23 -11.97 1.37
CA MET A 150 10.50 -12.67 1.47
C MET A 150 10.51 -13.87 0.50
N PRO A 151 11.64 -14.16 -0.17
CA PRO A 151 11.74 -15.32 -1.04
C PRO A 151 11.47 -16.64 -0.30
N MET A 152 10.94 -17.62 -1.05
CA MET A 152 10.75 -18.98 -0.56
C MET A 152 12.07 -19.55 0.01
N GLY A 153 11.98 -20.27 1.14
CA GLY A 153 13.14 -20.84 1.82
C GLY A 153 13.94 -19.83 2.67
N THR A 154 13.44 -18.60 2.84
CA THR A 154 14.03 -17.64 3.80
C THR A 154 14.04 -18.23 5.21
N THR A 155 15.23 -18.34 5.80
CA THR A 155 15.41 -18.90 7.15
C THR A 155 15.16 -17.85 8.23
N ALA A 156 14.79 -18.31 9.44
CA ALA A 156 14.64 -17.44 10.61
C ALA A 156 15.90 -16.60 10.90
N ARG A 157 17.10 -17.16 10.68
CA ARG A 157 18.37 -16.44 10.86
C ARG A 157 18.54 -15.29 9.85
N LYS A 158 18.20 -15.53 8.58
CA LYS A 158 18.26 -14.48 7.54
C LYS A 158 17.26 -13.36 7.84
N LEU A 159 16.04 -13.75 8.23
CA LEU A 159 15.01 -12.80 8.63
C LEU A 159 15.46 -11.98 9.85
N SER A 160 15.96 -12.63 10.91
CA SER A 160 16.44 -11.94 12.11
C SER A 160 17.53 -10.93 11.80
N LYS A 161 18.52 -11.28 10.97
CA LYS A 161 19.58 -10.36 10.57
C LYS A 161 19.00 -9.12 9.87
N LEU A 162 18.12 -9.33 8.89
CA LEU A 162 17.50 -8.23 8.16
C LEU A 162 16.62 -7.36 9.06
N THR A 163 15.80 -7.95 9.93
CA THR A 163 14.96 -7.20 10.87
C THR A 163 15.80 -6.36 11.83
N LEU A 164 16.94 -6.87 12.32
CA LEU A 164 17.84 -6.12 13.20
C LEU A 164 18.42 -4.86 12.56
N GLU A 165 18.59 -4.85 11.23
CA GLU A 165 19.04 -3.66 10.50
C GLU A 165 18.02 -2.51 10.56
N TYR A 166 16.72 -2.82 10.71
CA TYR A 166 15.63 -1.84 10.67
C TYR A 166 14.87 -1.63 11.98
N ILE A 167 15.07 -2.49 12.99
CA ILE A 167 14.22 -2.51 14.20
C ILE A 167 14.18 -1.18 14.95
N HIS A 168 15.24 -0.37 14.87
CA HIS A 168 15.32 0.94 15.52
C HIS A 168 14.46 2.01 14.83
N ASP A 169 14.15 1.83 13.56
CA ASP A 169 13.37 2.77 12.75
C ASP A 169 11.90 2.37 12.63
N LEU A 170 11.56 1.14 13.03
CA LEU A 170 10.24 0.55 12.88
C LEU A 170 9.47 0.52 14.20
N LYS A 171 8.20 0.90 14.13
CA LYS A 171 7.18 0.66 15.17
C LYS A 171 6.63 -0.76 15.13
N GLY A 172 6.69 -1.39 13.96
CA GLY A 172 6.19 -2.74 13.71
C GLY A 172 6.39 -3.13 12.24
N VAL A 173 6.39 -4.43 11.98
CA VAL A 173 6.57 -4.99 10.64
C VAL A 173 5.75 -6.26 10.47
N THR A 174 5.25 -6.49 9.26
CA THR A 174 4.63 -7.75 8.85
C THR A 174 5.50 -8.37 7.77
N VAL A 175 5.77 -9.67 7.89
CA VAL A 175 6.64 -10.39 6.97
C VAL A 175 5.88 -11.58 6.42
N TYR A 176 5.99 -11.80 5.11
CA TYR A 176 5.43 -12.96 4.45
C TYR A 176 6.53 -13.69 3.69
N VAL A 177 6.79 -14.95 4.04
CA VAL A 177 7.72 -15.80 3.29
C VAL A 177 6.93 -16.54 2.22
N ASP A 178 7.35 -16.41 0.96
CA ASP A 178 6.67 -17.06 -0.15
C ASP A 178 6.61 -18.59 0.08
N GLY A 179 5.44 -19.18 -0.17
CA GLY A 179 5.15 -20.58 0.10
C GLY A 179 4.91 -20.96 1.58
N SER A 180 4.93 -20.02 2.54
CA SER A 180 4.71 -20.34 3.96
C SER A 180 3.26 -20.70 4.34
N ARG A 181 2.30 -20.48 3.44
CA ARG A 181 0.88 -20.78 3.64
C ARG A 181 0.26 -21.42 2.41
N GLU A 182 -0.47 -22.51 2.61
CA GLU A 182 -1.26 -23.18 1.56
C GLU A 182 -2.53 -22.39 1.20
N GLY A 183 -2.94 -22.42 -0.07
CA GLY A 183 -4.17 -21.78 -0.56
C GLY A 183 -4.08 -20.25 -0.69
N GLN A 184 -3.18 -19.75 -1.55
CA GLN A 184 -3.09 -18.32 -1.85
C GLN A 184 -4.30 -17.87 -2.70
N ILE A 185 -4.90 -16.73 -2.32
CA ILE A 185 -6.02 -16.13 -3.06
C ILE A 185 -5.56 -15.59 -4.43
N LEU A 186 -4.28 -15.20 -4.51
CA LEU A 186 -3.69 -14.58 -5.69
C LEU A 186 -2.60 -15.50 -6.24
N ASN A 187 -2.81 -16.01 -7.46
CA ASN A 187 -1.98 -17.02 -8.09
C ASN A 187 -1.18 -16.43 -9.26
N LYS A 188 0.07 -16.89 -9.41
CA LYS A 188 0.97 -16.42 -10.48
C LYS A 188 0.44 -16.83 -11.85
N VAL A 189 0.61 -15.95 -12.84
CA VAL A 189 0.23 -16.17 -14.24
C VAL A 189 1.46 -15.93 -15.10
N LYS A 190 1.71 -16.82 -16.07
CA LYS A 190 2.79 -16.61 -17.04
C LYS A 190 2.36 -15.57 -18.06
N GLU A 191 3.31 -14.80 -18.59
CA GLU A 191 3.04 -13.84 -19.66
C GLU A 191 2.32 -14.48 -20.85
N SER A 192 2.74 -15.68 -21.28
CA SER A 192 2.09 -16.43 -22.35
C SER A 192 0.61 -16.73 -22.08
N GLU A 193 0.25 -16.97 -20.82
CA GLU A 193 -1.14 -17.23 -20.40
C GLU A 193 -1.94 -15.93 -20.39
N ALA A 194 -1.35 -14.82 -19.95
CA ALA A 194 -1.97 -13.50 -20.01
C ALA A 194 -2.24 -13.06 -21.46
N ILE A 195 -1.27 -13.25 -22.37
CA ILE A 195 -1.43 -12.98 -23.81
C ILE A 195 -2.54 -13.84 -24.41
N LYS A 196 -2.57 -15.15 -24.07
CA LYS A 196 -3.62 -16.06 -24.53
C LYS A 196 -5.01 -15.58 -24.05
N TYR A 197 -5.13 -15.26 -22.76
CA TYR A 197 -6.38 -14.75 -22.20
C TYR A 197 -6.87 -13.48 -22.90
N LEU A 198 -5.99 -12.53 -23.19
CA LEU A 198 -6.35 -11.31 -23.93
C LEU A 198 -6.83 -11.61 -25.35
N LYS A 199 -6.18 -12.55 -26.06
CA LYS A 199 -6.60 -12.97 -27.40
C LYS A 199 -7.98 -13.64 -27.36
N ASP A 200 -8.19 -14.58 -26.45
CA ASP A 200 -9.43 -15.35 -26.34
C ASP A 200 -10.62 -14.42 -25.98
N ASN A 201 -10.42 -13.43 -25.11
CA ASN A 201 -11.48 -12.48 -24.74
C ASN A 201 -11.70 -11.36 -25.76
N LYS A 202 -10.70 -11.00 -26.58
CA LYS A 202 -10.90 -10.09 -27.73
C LYS A 202 -11.80 -10.71 -28.81
N VAL A 203 -11.78 -12.03 -28.96
CA VAL A 203 -12.66 -12.75 -29.88
C VAL A 203 -14.12 -12.68 -29.42
N ILE A 204 -14.37 -12.78 -28.11
CA ILE A 204 -15.72 -12.69 -27.52
C ILE A 204 -16.34 -11.28 -27.70
N THR A 205 -15.53 -10.22 -27.62
CA THR A 205 -16.01 -8.85 -27.84
C THR A 205 -16.28 -8.47 -29.30
N ASN A 206 -15.76 -9.25 -30.26
CA ASN A 206 -15.92 -8.99 -31.71
C ASN A 206 -17.03 -9.83 -32.36
N THR A 207 -17.61 -10.79 -31.64
CA THR A 207 -18.83 -11.50 -32.05
C THR A 207 -20.03 -10.79 -31.44
N GLY A 208 -20.94 -10.33 -32.30
CA GLY A 208 -22.03 -9.41 -31.96
C GLY A 208 -22.88 -9.77 -30.74
N GLU A 209 -23.52 -8.73 -30.23
CA GLU A 209 -24.65 -8.71 -29.28
C GLU A 209 -25.29 -10.08 -29.02
N GLU A 210 -24.92 -10.74 -27.93
CA GLU A 210 -25.83 -11.42 -27.00
C GLU A 210 -25.04 -12.13 -25.89
N SER A 211 -25.43 -11.86 -24.63
CA SER A 211 -24.91 -12.40 -23.37
C SER A 211 -23.67 -11.72 -22.74
N VAL A 212 -23.80 -10.43 -22.39
CA VAL A 212 -22.98 -9.85 -21.32
C VAL A 212 -23.39 -10.46 -19.98
N LYS A 213 -22.84 -11.63 -19.63
CA LYS A 213 -22.64 -11.96 -18.21
C LYS A 213 -21.44 -11.16 -17.76
N CYS A 214 -21.72 -10.04 -17.11
CA CYS A 214 -20.78 -9.12 -16.48
C CYS A 214 -19.54 -9.85 -15.91
N ALA A 215 -18.46 -9.88 -16.69
CA ALA A 215 -17.20 -10.54 -16.34
C ALA A 215 -16.25 -9.57 -15.61
N SER A 216 -16.45 -8.26 -15.78
CA SER A 216 -15.62 -7.20 -15.18
C SER A 216 -16.14 -6.71 -13.83
N GLY A 217 -17.43 -6.88 -13.52
CA GLY A 217 -18.05 -6.31 -12.31
C GLY A 217 -18.11 -4.77 -12.31
N VAL A 218 -17.81 -4.11 -13.43
CA VAL A 218 -17.88 -2.66 -13.58
C VAL A 218 -18.94 -2.37 -14.62
N CYS A 219 -20.04 -1.74 -14.20
CA CYS A 219 -20.97 -1.10 -15.14
C CYS A 219 -20.35 0.23 -15.56
N GLU A 220 -20.35 0.53 -16.85
CA GLU A 220 -20.10 1.89 -17.32
C GLU A 220 -21.20 2.80 -16.76
N VAL A 221 -20.80 3.95 -16.20
CA VAL A 221 -21.69 4.97 -15.62
C VAL A 221 -22.18 5.90 -16.72
#